data_AF-A0A9W6U2Y1-F1
#
_entry.id   AF-A0A9W6U2Y1-F1
#
_cell.length_a   1.000
_cell.length_b   1.000
_cell.length_c   1.000
_cell.angle_alpha   90.00
_cell.angle_beta   90.00
_cell.angle_gamma   90.00
#
_symmetry.space_group_name_H-M   'P 1'
#
loop_
_entity.id
_entity.type
_entity.pdbx_description
1 polymer ?
#
loop_
_entity_poly.entity_id
_entity_poly.type
_entity_poly.pdbx_seq_one_letter_code
_entity_poly.pdbx_strand_id
1 'polypeptide(L)'
;MEAPGTRPALLPGGVALASLGLLPLLELGVGLHHASSAEQLRLLLALTPLDKSALALSGLLALSGAALLALHWADVPAAAARRAARPLAAFLALAALADAALLASAATRRDPESPWSAQTYAEHEGRFETQMNRVFCHAKGRQLCQLGSVAEARQVFPLRGWPVDSDRAPGRRVATSCEGFKHSVQLWGYQDKMQLCRLCANVTSEQQQLQDTLGATYSAQVLAAVEQLSLGELQWCGEYLVDGRAEHDVGHSPYWKHRREFQSLLVYDTPPFSLLVVARVLQLLEVVATAVCVALLRWAWALGALKIVDYSKDKVDVVRYLGDVPRGG
;
A
#
# COMPACT_ATOMS: atom_id res chain seq x y z
N MET A 1 38.17 14.37 -36.75
CA MET A 1 37.09 13.38 -37.04
C MET A 1 36.19 13.32 -35.82
N GLU A 2 35.10 14.09 -35.81
CA GLU A 2 34.07 14.00 -34.77
C GLU A 2 33.26 12.73 -35.00
N ALA A 3 33.14 11.87 -33.99
CA ALA A 3 32.25 10.72 -34.04
C ALA A 3 30.79 11.20 -33.96
N PRO A 4 29.99 11.21 -35.05
CA PRO A 4 28.78 12.03 -35.12
C PRO A 4 27.53 11.42 -34.48
N GLY A 5 27.59 10.22 -33.89
CA GLY A 5 26.38 9.42 -33.64
C GLY A 5 25.86 9.34 -32.20
N THR A 6 26.64 9.69 -31.17
CA THR A 6 26.34 9.24 -29.78
C THR A 6 26.23 10.33 -28.72
N ARG A 7 26.71 11.56 -28.99
CA ARG A 7 26.44 12.73 -28.14
C ARG A 7 24.95 13.17 -28.07
N PRO A 8 24.10 13.01 -29.11
CA PRO A 8 22.75 13.58 -29.07
C PRO A 8 21.80 12.84 -28.13
N ALA A 9 22.08 11.60 -27.73
CA ALA A 9 21.23 10.85 -26.78
C ALA A 9 21.48 11.23 -25.30
N LEU A 10 22.64 11.83 -24.99
CA LEU A 10 23.01 12.21 -23.62
C LEU A 10 22.29 13.49 -23.16
N LEU A 11 21.98 14.39 -24.10
CA LEU A 11 21.27 15.64 -23.82
C LEU A 11 19.82 15.40 -23.35
N PRO A 12 18.93 14.69 -24.09
CA PRO A 12 17.56 14.46 -23.62
C PRO A 12 17.52 13.63 -22.34
N GLY A 13 18.45 12.68 -22.17
CA GLY A 13 18.59 11.90 -20.94
C GLY A 13 19.01 12.74 -19.73
N GLY A 14 19.98 13.63 -19.90
CA GLY A 14 20.42 14.55 -18.85
C GLY A 14 19.32 15.53 -18.42
N VAL A 15 18.59 16.10 -19.40
CA VAL A 15 17.44 16.98 -19.13
C VAL A 15 16.34 16.22 -18.39
N ALA A 16 15.99 15.01 -18.83
CA ALA A 16 14.95 14.19 -18.21
C ALA A 16 15.31 13.81 -16.76
N LEU A 17 16.53 13.35 -16.50
CA LEU A 17 16.98 13.02 -15.14
C LEU A 17 16.98 14.25 -14.21
N ALA A 18 17.47 15.39 -14.69
CA ALA A 18 17.50 16.63 -13.92
C ALA A 18 16.08 17.14 -13.58
N SER A 19 15.20 17.19 -14.58
CA SER A 19 13.84 17.71 -14.41
C SER A 19 12.96 16.77 -13.56
N LEU A 20 12.97 15.46 -13.86
CA LEU A 20 12.18 14.49 -13.10
C LEU A 20 12.69 14.35 -11.65
N GLY A 21 14.01 14.36 -11.42
CA GLY A 21 14.58 14.24 -10.09
C GLY A 21 14.33 15.47 -9.19
N LEU A 22 14.12 16.65 -9.79
CA LEU A 22 13.78 17.88 -9.05
C LEU A 22 12.31 17.96 -8.63
N LEU A 23 11.39 17.28 -9.34
CA LEU A 23 9.95 17.37 -9.06
C LEU A 23 9.59 17.03 -7.60
N PRO A 24 10.03 15.88 -7.02
CA PRO A 24 9.70 15.54 -5.63
C PRO A 24 10.31 16.51 -4.62
N LEU A 25 11.48 17.08 -4.93
CA LEU A 25 12.15 18.06 -4.08
C LEU A 25 11.42 19.40 -4.09
N LEU A 26 10.91 19.83 -5.25
CA LEU A 26 10.13 21.04 -5.41
C LEU A 26 8.78 20.92 -4.69
N GLU A 27 8.10 19.78 -4.79
CA GLU A 27 6.86 19.53 -4.06
C GLU A 27 7.06 19.63 -2.55
N LEU A 28 8.12 19.01 -2.03
CA LEU A 28 8.49 19.14 -0.61
C LEU A 28 8.80 20.60 -0.24
N GLY A 29 9.57 21.31 -1.08
CA GLY A 29 9.95 22.70 -0.86
C GLY A 29 8.74 23.65 -0.83
N VAL A 30 7.80 23.48 -1.76
CA VAL A 30 6.54 24.24 -1.79
C VAL A 30 5.68 23.93 -0.58
N GLY A 31 5.58 22.65 -0.19
CA GLY A 31 4.85 22.23 1.01
C GLY A 31 5.42 22.83 2.29
N LEU A 32 6.75 22.87 2.42
CA LEU A 32 7.44 23.50 3.55
C LEU A 32 7.27 25.03 3.54
N HIS A 33 7.28 25.65 2.36
CA HIS A 33 7.13 27.11 2.24
C HIS A 33 5.76 27.61 2.69
N HIS A 34 4.71 26.81 2.47
CA HIS A 34 3.34 27.16 2.89
C HIS A 34 3.00 26.78 4.33
N ALA A 35 3.87 26.02 5.02
CA ALA A 35 3.64 25.59 6.39
C ALA A 35 4.20 26.58 7.42
N SER A 36 3.51 26.75 8.56
CA SER A 36 4.04 27.52 9.69
C SER A 36 5.27 26.84 10.30
N SER A 37 6.14 27.56 11.02
CA SER A 37 7.41 27.00 11.55
C SER A 37 7.23 25.76 12.44
N ALA A 38 6.12 25.66 13.17
CA ALA A 38 5.77 24.48 13.97
C ALA A 38 5.26 23.31 13.11
N GLU A 39 4.60 23.60 11.99
CA GLU A 39 4.09 22.60 11.04
C GLU A 39 5.20 22.07 10.13
N GLN A 40 6.20 22.89 9.78
CA GLN A 40 7.38 22.46 8.99
C GLN A 40 8.12 21.30 9.66
N LEU A 41 8.35 21.40 10.97
CA LEU A 41 9.03 20.35 11.72
C LEU A 41 8.19 19.07 11.80
N ARG A 42 6.86 19.21 11.94
CA ARG A 42 5.93 18.07 11.93
C ARG A 42 5.87 17.40 10.57
N LEU A 43 5.90 18.18 9.48
CA LEU A 43 5.94 17.69 8.10
C LEU A 43 7.19 16.84 7.83
N LEU A 44 8.37 17.33 8.25
CA LEU A 44 9.63 16.59 8.08
C LEU A 44 9.72 15.34 8.95
N LEU A 45 9.14 15.38 10.15
CA LEU A 45 9.05 14.23 11.05
C LEU A 45 8.02 13.19 10.58
N ALA A 46 6.97 13.63 9.88
CA ALA A 46 5.93 12.77 9.32
C ALA A 46 6.38 11.99 8.08
N LEU A 47 7.48 12.39 7.42
CA LEU A 47 8.05 11.65 6.29
C LEU A 47 8.49 10.25 6.73
N THR A 48 7.95 9.23 6.06
CA THR A 48 8.34 7.84 6.29
C THR A 48 9.80 7.63 5.86
N PRO A 49 10.49 6.57 6.35
CA PRO A 49 11.83 6.23 5.86
C PRO A 49 11.85 5.97 4.34
N LEU A 50 10.71 5.55 3.78
CA LEU A 50 10.56 5.31 2.34
C LEU A 50 10.49 6.63 1.56
N ASP A 51 9.79 7.64 2.09
CA ASP A 51 9.75 8.98 1.48
C ASP A 51 11.12 9.64 1.51
N LYS A 52 11.86 9.51 2.63
CA LYS A 52 13.22 10.06 2.77
C LYS A 52 14.19 9.43 1.77
N SER A 53 14.10 8.12 1.55
CA SER A 53 14.94 7.41 0.59
C SER A 53 14.56 7.75 -0.86
N ALA A 54 13.27 7.85 -1.17
CA ALA A 54 12.79 8.29 -2.48
C ALA A 54 13.25 9.72 -2.83
N LEU A 55 13.17 10.66 -1.88
CA LEU A 55 13.65 12.04 -2.05
C LEU A 55 15.17 12.09 -2.25
N ALA A 56 15.93 11.34 -1.45
CA ALA A 56 17.38 11.26 -1.57
C ALA A 56 17.81 10.72 -2.94
N LEU A 57 17.15 9.64 -3.40
CA LEU A 57 17.46 9.02 -4.68
C LEU A 57 17.07 9.91 -5.88
N SER A 58 15.93 10.59 -5.80
CA SER A 58 15.51 11.60 -6.78
C SER A 58 16.52 12.74 -6.89
N GLY A 59 17.02 13.24 -5.76
CA GLY A 59 18.07 14.25 -5.73
C GLY A 59 19.40 13.78 -6.33
N LEU A 60 19.81 12.55 -6.04
CA LEU A 60 21.01 11.95 -6.62
C LEU A 60 20.91 11.79 -8.15
N LEU A 61 19.74 11.40 -8.65
CA LEU A 61 19.48 11.31 -10.09
C LEU A 61 19.43 12.68 -10.75
N ALA A 62 18.88 13.70 -10.08
CA ALA A 62 18.92 15.07 -10.57
C ALA A 62 20.36 15.59 -10.72
N LEU A 63 21.20 15.36 -9.72
CA LEU A 63 22.63 15.70 -9.77
C LEU A 63 23.37 14.94 -10.88
N SER A 64 23.00 13.68 -11.11
CA SER A 64 23.55 12.87 -12.21
C SER A 64 23.13 13.41 -13.58
N GLY A 65 21.88 13.87 -13.72
CA GLY A 65 21.39 14.57 -14.90
C GLY A 65 22.14 15.88 -15.16
N ALA A 66 22.41 16.67 -14.12
CA ALA A 66 23.22 17.88 -14.23
C ALA A 66 24.68 17.58 -14.64
N ALA A 67 25.29 16.53 -14.07
CA ALA A 67 26.63 16.08 -14.44
C ALA A 67 26.70 15.61 -15.91
N LEU A 68 25.67 14.94 -16.41
CA LEU A 68 25.52 14.55 -17.81
C LEU A 68 25.45 15.75 -18.74
N LEU A 69 24.68 16.77 -18.36
CA LEU A 69 24.60 18.02 -19.12
C LEU A 69 25.96 18.72 -19.13
N ALA A 70 26.64 18.82 -17.99
CA ALA A 70 27.99 19.40 -17.92
C ALA A 70 28.98 18.64 -18.81
N LEU A 71 28.94 17.30 -18.83
CA LEU A 71 29.76 16.46 -19.71
C LEU A 71 29.42 16.64 -21.19
N HIS A 72 28.17 16.97 -21.52
CA HIS A 72 27.75 17.25 -22.90
C HIS A 72 28.28 18.60 -23.40
N TRP A 73 28.24 19.62 -22.55
CA TRP A 73 28.64 20.99 -22.91
C TRP A 73 30.14 21.25 -22.79
N ALA A 74 30.85 20.50 -21.95
CA ALA A 74 32.29 20.65 -21.82
C ALA A 74 33.03 19.98 -22.98
N ASP A 75 33.99 20.71 -23.59
CA ASP A 75 34.94 20.16 -24.56
C ASP A 75 35.98 19.27 -23.85
N VAL A 76 35.52 18.07 -23.44
CA VAL A 76 36.35 17.11 -22.72
C VAL A 76 37.09 16.20 -23.70
N PRO A 77 38.42 16.01 -23.57
CA PRO A 77 39.15 15.07 -24.40
C PRO A 77 38.62 13.64 -24.25
N ALA A 78 38.60 12.88 -25.35
CA ALA A 78 37.98 11.55 -25.42
C ALA A 78 38.45 10.58 -24.31
N ALA A 79 39.71 10.68 -23.87
CA ALA A 79 40.25 9.87 -22.79
C ALA A 79 39.63 10.20 -21.41
N ALA A 80 39.42 11.49 -21.11
CA ALA A 80 38.79 11.93 -19.87
C ALA A 80 37.28 11.66 -19.90
N ALA A 81 36.62 11.89 -21.04
CA ALA A 81 35.22 11.54 -21.27
C ALA A 81 34.94 10.05 -21.01
N ARG A 82 35.80 9.15 -21.50
CA ARG A 82 35.66 7.70 -21.25
C ARG A 82 35.88 7.33 -19.78
N ARG A 83 36.82 7.99 -19.09
CA ARG A 83 37.06 7.77 -17.66
C ARG A 83 35.89 8.23 -16.79
N ALA A 84 35.20 9.30 -17.19
CA ALA A 84 34.01 9.81 -16.50
C ALA A 84 32.73 9.00 -16.83
N ALA A 85 32.56 8.53 -18.08
CA ALA A 85 31.36 7.82 -18.50
C ALA A 85 31.14 6.48 -17.78
N ARG A 86 32.21 5.74 -17.49
CA ARG A 86 32.14 4.43 -16.80
C ARG A 86 31.58 4.50 -15.37
N PRO A 87 32.14 5.32 -14.45
CA PRO A 87 31.60 5.43 -13.09
C PRO A 87 30.19 6.03 -13.11
N LEU A 88 29.89 6.94 -14.03
CA LEU A 88 28.55 7.50 -14.18
C LEU A 88 27.52 6.44 -14.59
N ALA A 89 27.86 5.58 -15.56
CA ALA A 89 26.99 4.48 -15.97
C ALA A 89 26.80 3.45 -14.83
N ALA A 90 27.87 3.11 -14.10
CA ALA A 90 27.77 2.24 -12.94
C ALA A 90 26.88 2.84 -11.84
N PHE A 91 27.01 4.14 -11.58
CA PHE A 91 26.16 4.85 -10.63
C PHE A 91 24.69 4.83 -11.05
N LEU A 92 24.37 5.15 -12.31
CA LEU A 92 23.00 5.12 -12.81
C LEU A 92 22.38 3.71 -12.75
N ALA A 93 23.17 2.66 -13.00
CA ALA A 93 22.71 1.28 -12.85
C ALA A 93 22.37 0.96 -11.39
N LEU A 94 23.21 1.37 -10.43
CA LEU A 94 22.95 1.20 -9.01
C LEU A 94 21.72 2.01 -8.55
N ALA A 95 21.57 3.24 -9.04
CA ALA A 95 20.43 4.09 -8.75
C ALA A 95 19.13 3.48 -9.28
N ALA A 96 19.11 2.95 -10.50
CA ALA A 96 17.95 2.25 -11.06
C ALA A 96 17.59 0.97 -10.27
N LEU A 97 18.59 0.21 -9.80
CA LEU A 97 18.34 -0.94 -8.92
C LEU A 97 17.77 -0.53 -7.56
N ALA A 98 18.26 0.58 -7.00
CA ALA A 98 17.73 1.13 -5.76
C ALA A 98 16.29 1.64 -5.95
N ASP A 99 15.98 2.29 -7.07
CA ASP A 99 14.62 2.72 -7.43
C ASP A 99 13.69 1.51 -7.53
N ALA A 100 14.09 0.47 -8.26
CA ALA A 100 13.31 -0.76 -8.40
C ALA A 100 13.07 -1.45 -7.05
N ALA A 101 14.09 -1.50 -6.18
CA ALA A 101 13.96 -2.05 -4.83
C ALA A 101 13.01 -1.21 -3.96
N LEU A 102 13.05 0.11 -4.07
CA LEU A 102 12.13 1.01 -3.36
C LEU A 102 10.70 0.82 -3.86
N LEU A 103 10.48 0.77 -5.18
CA LEU A 103 9.18 0.50 -5.79
C LEU A 103 8.61 -0.86 -5.38
N ALA A 104 9.45 -1.90 -5.36
CA ALA A 104 9.07 -3.23 -4.89
C ALA A 104 8.73 -3.22 -3.39
N SER A 105 9.53 -2.54 -2.56
CA SER A 105 9.25 -2.41 -1.12
C SER A 105 7.99 -1.59 -0.82
N ALA A 106 7.69 -0.59 -1.65
CA ALA A 106 6.46 0.17 -1.57
C ALA A 106 5.27 -0.70 -2.00
N ALA A 107 5.43 -1.51 -3.04
CA ALA A 107 4.40 -2.45 -3.48
C ALA A 107 4.10 -3.54 -2.42
N THR A 108 5.12 -4.09 -1.76
CA THR A 108 4.92 -5.09 -0.70
C THR A 108 4.36 -4.50 0.59
N ARG A 109 4.60 -3.22 0.87
CA ARG A 109 3.97 -2.50 2.00
C ARG A 109 2.56 -2.01 1.71
N ARG A 110 2.13 -2.01 0.45
CA ARG A 110 0.81 -1.52 0.01
C ARG A 110 -0.33 -2.52 0.22
N ASP A 111 -0.05 -3.75 0.65
CA ASP A 111 -1.08 -4.72 1.03
C ASP A 111 -1.05 -4.94 2.55
N PRO A 112 -1.67 -4.06 3.35
CA PRO A 112 -2.38 -4.59 4.49
C PRO A 112 -3.58 -5.35 3.91
N GLU A 113 -3.60 -6.69 4.03
CA GLU A 113 -4.80 -7.51 3.87
C GLU A 113 -5.84 -7.15 4.97
N SER A 114 -6.17 -5.87 5.10
CA SER A 114 -7.16 -5.36 6.02
C SER A 114 -8.51 -5.41 5.31
N PRO A 115 -9.51 -6.10 5.86
CA PRO A 115 -10.87 -6.05 5.34
C PRO A 115 -11.49 -4.64 5.46
N TRP A 116 -10.80 -3.68 6.10
CA TRP A 116 -11.21 -2.29 6.34
C TRP A 116 -10.45 -1.29 5.45
N SER A 117 -10.05 -1.68 4.24
CA SER A 117 -9.37 -0.78 3.30
C SER A 117 -10.27 0.40 2.91
N ALA A 118 -9.70 1.61 3.00
CA ALA A 118 -10.38 2.82 2.55
C ALA A 118 -10.74 2.76 1.06
N GLN A 119 -10.00 2.04 0.20
CA GLN A 119 -10.37 1.89 -1.21
C GLN A 119 -11.75 1.21 -1.39
N THR A 120 -12.12 0.31 -0.48
CA THR A 120 -13.43 -0.38 -0.53
C THR A 120 -14.58 0.49 -0.04
N TYR A 121 -14.29 1.44 0.85
CA TYR A 121 -15.31 2.13 1.66
C TYR A 121 -15.32 3.65 1.53
N ALA A 122 -14.30 4.28 0.94
CA ALA A 122 -14.14 5.74 0.89
C ALA A 122 -15.28 6.44 0.14
N GLU A 123 -15.87 5.79 -0.86
CA GLU A 123 -17.00 6.33 -1.62
C GLU A 123 -18.37 5.89 -1.07
N HIS A 124 -18.39 4.95 -0.13
CA HIS A 124 -19.63 4.30 0.33
C HIS A 124 -19.60 4.05 1.85
N GLU A 125 -19.68 5.12 2.63
CA GLU A 125 -19.74 5.06 4.10
C GLU A 125 -20.85 4.11 4.60
N GLY A 126 -22.01 4.07 3.94
CA GLY A 126 -23.10 3.16 4.30
C GLY A 126 -22.75 1.68 4.19
N ARG A 127 -21.83 1.28 3.29
CA ARG A 127 -21.34 -0.11 3.21
C ARG A 127 -20.41 -0.42 4.37
N PHE A 128 -19.59 0.55 4.76
CA PHE A 128 -18.70 0.42 5.91
C PHE A 128 -19.48 0.33 7.21
N GLU A 129 -20.47 1.21 7.39
CA GLU A 129 -21.42 1.16 8.49
C GLU A 129 -22.08 -0.22 8.60
N THR A 130 -22.64 -0.72 7.49
CA THR A 130 -23.35 -2.01 7.49
C THR A 130 -22.40 -3.15 7.89
N GLN A 131 -21.18 -3.17 7.34
CA GLN A 131 -20.21 -4.21 7.68
C GLN A 131 -19.71 -4.11 9.12
N MET A 132 -19.43 -2.90 9.61
CA MET A 132 -18.99 -2.69 10.99
C MET A 132 -20.08 -3.09 11.97
N ASN A 133 -21.32 -2.64 11.77
CA ASN A 133 -22.46 -3.02 12.61
C ASN A 133 -22.68 -4.54 12.57
N ARG A 134 -22.55 -5.18 11.40
CA ARG A 134 -22.65 -6.64 11.28
C ARG A 134 -21.58 -7.35 12.12
N VAL A 135 -20.30 -7.08 11.87
CA VAL A 135 -19.21 -7.75 12.59
C VAL A 135 -19.30 -7.49 14.10
N PHE A 136 -19.59 -6.25 14.49
CA PHE A 136 -19.67 -5.85 15.88
C PHE A 136 -20.86 -6.52 16.61
N CYS A 137 -22.07 -6.42 16.05
CA CYS A 137 -23.26 -6.98 16.68
C CYS A 137 -23.21 -8.51 16.73
N HIS A 138 -22.73 -9.20 15.69
CA HIS A 138 -22.58 -10.66 15.74
C HIS A 138 -21.52 -11.11 16.76
N ALA A 139 -20.42 -10.37 16.90
CA ALA A 139 -19.39 -10.67 17.89
C ALA A 139 -19.90 -10.47 19.33
N LYS A 140 -20.59 -9.35 19.60
CA LYS A 140 -21.23 -9.10 20.91
C LYS A 140 -22.40 -10.04 21.19
N GLY A 141 -23.22 -10.34 20.20
CA GLY A 141 -24.31 -11.31 20.30
C GLY A 141 -23.78 -12.69 20.68
N ARG A 142 -22.69 -13.14 20.06
CA ARG A 142 -22.00 -14.39 20.45
C ARG A 142 -21.48 -14.33 21.89
N GLN A 143 -20.88 -13.21 22.30
CA GLN A 143 -20.41 -13.03 23.68
C GLN A 143 -21.57 -13.16 24.69
N LEU A 144 -22.70 -12.52 24.42
CA LEU A 144 -23.91 -12.58 25.25
C LEU A 144 -24.51 -14.00 25.28
N CYS A 145 -24.57 -14.69 24.15
CA CYS A 145 -25.06 -16.06 24.06
C CYS A 145 -24.18 -17.08 24.80
N GLN A 146 -22.86 -16.86 24.86
CA GLN A 146 -21.91 -17.79 25.49
C GLN A 146 -21.68 -17.50 26.98
N LEU A 147 -21.57 -16.22 27.35
CA LEU A 147 -21.16 -15.79 28.69
C LEU A 147 -22.28 -15.12 29.48
N GLY A 148 -23.26 -14.54 28.78
CA GLY A 148 -24.35 -13.80 29.40
C GLY A 148 -25.37 -14.67 30.11
N SER A 149 -26.09 -14.03 31.01
CA SER A 149 -27.28 -14.58 31.67
C SER A 149 -28.54 -14.39 30.83
N VAL A 150 -29.57 -15.19 31.11
CA VAL A 150 -30.87 -15.03 30.45
C VAL A 150 -31.52 -13.68 30.78
N ALA A 151 -31.27 -13.14 31.98
CA ALA A 151 -31.72 -11.79 32.37
C ALA A 151 -31.09 -10.68 31.51
N GLU A 152 -29.78 -10.74 31.28
CA GLU A 152 -29.08 -9.79 30.41
C GLU A 152 -29.57 -9.93 28.97
N ALA A 153 -29.71 -11.17 28.49
CA ALA A 153 -30.27 -11.44 27.16
C ALA A 153 -31.67 -10.83 26.97
N ARG A 154 -32.52 -10.84 28.02
CA ARG A 154 -33.86 -10.21 28.02
C ARG A 154 -33.84 -8.71 27.90
N GLN A 155 -32.80 -8.05 28.40
CA GLN A 155 -32.67 -6.60 28.28
C GLN A 155 -32.22 -6.18 26.88
N VAL A 156 -31.62 -7.11 26.14
CA VAL A 156 -30.97 -6.85 24.85
C VAL A 156 -31.82 -7.32 23.67
N PHE A 157 -32.33 -8.54 23.71
CA PHE A 157 -33.06 -9.13 22.58
C PHE A 157 -34.57 -8.92 22.71
N PRO A 158 -35.25 -8.38 21.69
CA PRO A 158 -36.69 -8.15 21.69
C PRO A 158 -37.49 -9.44 21.40
N LEU A 159 -37.17 -10.52 22.10
CA LEU A 159 -37.79 -11.83 21.86
C LEU A 159 -39.12 -11.97 22.59
N ARG A 160 -40.09 -12.60 21.91
CA ARG A 160 -41.38 -12.96 22.51
C ARG A 160 -41.32 -14.31 23.23
N GLY A 161 -40.43 -15.20 22.80
CA GLY A 161 -40.25 -16.53 23.36
C GLY A 161 -38.93 -16.72 24.11
N TRP A 162 -39.02 -17.26 25.33
CA TRP A 162 -37.87 -17.51 26.20
C TRP A 162 -37.81 -18.96 26.64
N PRO A 163 -36.60 -19.53 26.87
CA PRO A 163 -36.46 -20.90 27.33
C PRO A 163 -37.29 -21.19 28.57
N VAL A 164 -37.78 -22.43 28.68
CA VAL A 164 -38.56 -22.88 29.82
C VAL A 164 -37.76 -22.69 31.12
N ASP A 165 -38.42 -22.24 32.18
CA ASP A 165 -37.82 -21.89 33.48
C ASP A 165 -36.90 -20.66 33.52
N SER A 166 -36.82 -19.88 32.43
CA SER A 166 -36.05 -18.62 32.42
C SER A 166 -36.51 -17.60 33.47
N ASP A 167 -37.80 -17.56 33.81
CA ASP A 167 -38.34 -16.69 34.86
C ASP A 167 -37.92 -17.12 36.28
N ARG A 168 -37.66 -18.42 36.47
CA ARG A 168 -37.30 -18.99 37.78
C ARG A 168 -35.80 -18.92 38.05
N ALA A 169 -35.00 -18.84 37.00
CA ALA A 169 -33.54 -18.77 37.08
C ALA A 169 -32.97 -17.69 36.14
N PRO A 170 -33.27 -16.40 36.37
CA PRO A 170 -32.86 -15.31 35.49
C PRO A 170 -31.33 -15.17 35.37
N GLY A 171 -30.58 -15.53 36.42
CA GLY A 171 -29.11 -15.52 36.41
C GLY A 171 -28.45 -16.72 35.74
N ARG A 172 -29.23 -17.69 35.23
CA ARG A 172 -28.68 -18.85 34.52
C ARG A 172 -28.05 -18.39 33.21
N ARG A 173 -26.90 -18.96 32.86
CA ARG A 173 -26.23 -18.65 31.58
C ARG A 173 -27.09 -19.09 30.40
N VAL A 174 -27.04 -18.30 29.32
CA VAL A 174 -27.76 -18.60 28.07
C VAL A 174 -27.30 -19.94 27.49
N ALA A 175 -25.99 -20.17 27.40
CA ALA A 175 -25.42 -21.43 26.91
C ALA A 175 -25.98 -22.66 27.63
N THR A 176 -26.06 -22.63 28.96
CA THR A 176 -26.61 -23.72 29.78
C THR A 176 -28.13 -23.86 29.64
N SER A 177 -28.83 -22.78 29.34
CA SER A 177 -30.29 -22.78 29.11
C SER A 177 -30.66 -23.31 27.72
N CYS A 178 -29.72 -23.22 26.77
CA CYS A 178 -29.86 -23.70 25.40
C CYS A 178 -29.17 -25.05 25.16
N GLU A 179 -28.60 -25.66 26.20
CA GLU A 179 -27.96 -26.95 26.11
C GLU A 179 -28.98 -28.04 25.70
N GLY A 180 -28.62 -28.84 24.70
CA GLY A 180 -29.50 -29.89 24.15
C GLY A 180 -30.60 -29.38 23.20
N PHE A 181 -30.65 -28.08 22.90
CA PHE A 181 -31.53 -27.55 21.87
C PHE A 181 -31.21 -28.16 20.49
N LYS A 182 -32.25 -28.61 19.78
CA LYS A 182 -32.13 -29.18 18.43
C LYS A 182 -33.11 -28.49 17.48
N HIS A 183 -32.56 -27.91 16.41
CA HIS A 183 -33.36 -27.27 15.35
C HIS A 183 -34.31 -28.24 14.64
N SER A 184 -34.07 -29.55 14.70
CA SER A 184 -34.86 -30.59 14.04
C SER A 184 -36.16 -30.97 14.77
N VAL A 185 -36.36 -30.50 16.01
CA VAL A 185 -37.54 -30.88 16.81
C VAL A 185 -38.68 -29.89 16.56
N GLN A 186 -39.73 -30.33 15.86
CA GLN A 186 -40.90 -29.53 15.51
C GLN A 186 -42.15 -29.83 16.37
N LEU A 187 -41.97 -30.28 17.61
CA LEU A 187 -43.11 -30.56 18.50
C LEU A 187 -43.64 -29.27 19.17
N TRP A 188 -44.96 -29.06 19.11
CA TRP A 188 -45.76 -28.33 20.11
C TRP A 188 -45.21 -26.95 20.53
N GLY A 189 -44.91 -26.06 19.57
CA GLY A 189 -44.43 -24.71 19.87
C GLY A 189 -43.08 -24.66 20.58
N TYR A 190 -42.31 -25.77 20.58
CA TYR A 190 -40.97 -25.85 21.13
C TYR A 190 -40.03 -24.84 20.48
N GLN A 191 -40.15 -24.63 19.16
CA GLN A 191 -39.38 -23.63 18.43
C GLN A 191 -39.74 -22.20 18.88
N ASP A 192 -41.02 -21.92 19.11
CA ASP A 192 -41.48 -20.60 19.57
C ASP A 192 -41.03 -20.30 21.00
N LYS A 193 -40.97 -21.32 21.86
CA LYS A 193 -40.45 -21.20 23.24
C LYS A 193 -38.93 -21.16 23.31
N MET A 194 -38.22 -21.53 22.24
CA MET A 194 -36.75 -21.60 22.20
C MET A 194 -36.14 -20.58 21.23
N GLN A 195 -36.84 -19.47 20.96
CA GLN A 195 -36.39 -18.41 20.07
C GLN A 195 -34.98 -17.91 20.41
N LEU A 196 -34.66 -17.73 21.70
CA LEU A 196 -33.32 -17.33 22.14
C LEU A 196 -32.24 -18.33 21.69
N CYS A 197 -32.50 -19.62 21.82
CA CYS A 197 -31.54 -20.65 21.46
C CYS A 197 -31.35 -20.77 19.95
N ARG A 198 -32.44 -20.59 19.18
CA ARG A 198 -32.38 -20.48 17.73
C ARG A 198 -31.57 -19.26 17.29
N LEU A 199 -31.81 -18.10 17.90
CA LEU A 199 -31.05 -16.88 17.64
C LEU A 199 -29.58 -17.09 17.94
N CYS A 200 -29.24 -17.60 19.12
CA CYS A 200 -27.86 -17.84 19.52
C CYS A 200 -27.14 -18.85 18.61
N ALA A 201 -27.83 -19.87 18.12
CA ALA A 201 -27.27 -20.79 17.14
C ALA A 201 -26.97 -20.08 15.81
N ASN A 202 -27.91 -19.29 15.27
CA ASN A 202 -27.72 -18.51 14.04
C ASN A 202 -26.58 -17.50 14.19
N VAL A 203 -26.57 -16.73 15.27
CA VAL A 203 -25.52 -15.74 15.57
C VAL A 203 -24.16 -16.41 15.63
N THR A 204 -24.07 -17.58 16.28
CA THR A 204 -22.80 -18.33 16.38
C THR A 204 -22.33 -18.81 15.01
N SER A 205 -23.23 -19.36 14.17
CA SER A 205 -22.86 -19.82 12.83
C SER A 205 -22.46 -18.67 11.90
N GLU A 206 -23.20 -17.56 11.92
CA GLU A 206 -22.91 -16.40 11.08
C GLU A 206 -21.62 -15.70 11.52
N GLN A 207 -21.38 -15.62 12.82
CA GLN A 207 -20.11 -15.10 13.34
C GLN A 207 -18.92 -15.98 12.93
N GLN A 208 -19.10 -17.30 12.88
CA GLN A 208 -18.06 -18.19 12.38
C GLN A 208 -17.79 -17.94 10.89
N GLN A 209 -18.84 -17.82 10.08
CA GLN A 209 -18.69 -17.48 8.65
C GLN A 209 -18.00 -16.12 8.44
N LEU A 210 -18.30 -15.12 9.28
CA LEU A 210 -17.61 -13.83 9.26
C LEU A 210 -16.14 -13.96 9.64
N GLN A 211 -15.81 -14.80 10.63
CA GLN A 211 -14.42 -15.09 11.01
C GLN A 211 -13.66 -15.83 9.90
N ASP A 212 -14.32 -16.74 9.18
CA ASP A 212 -13.72 -17.46 8.07
C ASP A 212 -13.49 -16.53 6.85
N THR A 213 -14.37 -15.54 6.65
CA THR A 213 -14.29 -14.59 5.52
C THR A 213 -13.31 -13.45 5.78
N LEU A 214 -13.35 -12.86 6.97
CA LEU A 214 -12.60 -11.65 7.31
C LEU A 214 -11.33 -11.98 8.10
N GLY A 215 -11.31 -13.07 8.86
CA GLY A 215 -10.24 -13.45 9.80
C GLY A 215 -10.63 -13.21 11.26
N ALA A 216 -10.22 -14.11 12.15
CA ALA A 216 -10.57 -14.06 13.57
C ALA A 216 -10.04 -12.81 14.30
N THR A 217 -8.88 -12.30 13.88
CA THR A 217 -8.21 -11.13 14.47
C THR A 217 -9.04 -9.85 14.33
N TYR A 218 -9.81 -9.73 13.24
CA TYR A 218 -10.52 -8.49 12.92
C TYR A 218 -11.79 -8.30 13.74
N SER A 219 -12.47 -9.39 14.11
CA SER A 219 -13.56 -9.30 15.10
C SER A 219 -13.06 -8.78 16.44
N ALA A 220 -11.85 -9.20 16.87
CA ALA A 220 -11.25 -8.73 18.11
C ALA A 220 -10.84 -7.25 18.03
N GLN A 221 -10.32 -6.78 16.89
CA GLN A 221 -9.99 -5.36 16.67
C GLN A 221 -11.23 -4.47 16.74
N VAL A 222 -12.32 -4.87 16.08
CA VAL A 222 -13.60 -4.15 16.10
C VAL A 222 -14.20 -4.09 17.52
N LEU A 223 -14.08 -5.18 18.28
CA LEU A 223 -14.49 -5.19 19.69
C LEU A 223 -13.58 -4.35 20.60
N ALA A 224 -12.28 -4.26 20.30
CA ALA A 224 -11.32 -3.49 21.09
C ALA A 224 -11.42 -1.98 20.83
N ALA A 225 -11.92 -1.56 19.65
CA ALA A 225 -12.11 -0.16 19.32
C ALA A 225 -13.20 0.51 20.19
N VAL A 226 -14.10 -0.26 20.79
CA VAL A 226 -15.18 0.24 21.64
C VAL A 226 -15.10 -0.39 23.02
N GLU A 227 -14.63 0.37 23.99
CA GLU A 227 -14.41 -0.12 25.36
C GLU A 227 -15.72 -0.37 26.13
N GLN A 228 -16.76 0.45 25.90
CA GLN A 228 -18.04 0.35 26.60
C GLN A 228 -19.21 0.67 25.67
N LEU A 229 -20.23 -0.19 25.71
CA LEU A 229 -21.51 0.04 25.04
C LEU A 229 -22.55 0.45 26.08
N SER A 230 -23.39 1.40 25.71
CA SER A 230 -24.62 1.67 26.42
C SER A 230 -25.64 0.54 26.20
N LEU A 231 -26.61 0.43 27.11
CA LEU A 231 -27.71 -0.53 26.97
C LEU A 231 -28.51 -0.32 25.68
N GLY A 232 -28.67 0.93 25.24
CA GLY A 232 -29.39 1.25 24.00
C GLY A 232 -28.70 0.70 22.75
N GLU A 233 -27.36 0.75 22.70
CA GLU A 233 -26.59 0.19 21.57
C GLU A 233 -26.64 -1.34 21.56
N LEU A 234 -26.65 -1.96 22.75
CA LEU A 234 -26.85 -3.41 22.86
C LEU A 234 -28.26 -3.80 22.38
N GLN A 235 -29.29 -3.07 22.80
CA GLN A 235 -30.67 -3.28 22.34
C GLN A 235 -30.80 -3.15 20.82
N TRP A 236 -30.17 -2.13 20.24
CA TRP A 236 -30.12 -1.96 18.79
C TRP A 236 -29.46 -3.16 18.09
N CYS A 237 -28.33 -3.65 18.61
CA CYS A 237 -27.73 -4.89 18.10
C CYS A 237 -28.66 -6.10 18.26
N GLY A 238 -29.42 -6.17 19.35
CA GLY A 238 -30.40 -7.22 19.58
C GLY A 238 -31.50 -7.23 18.53
N GLU A 239 -32.06 -6.07 18.21
CA GLU A 239 -33.02 -5.87 17.11
C GLU A 239 -32.41 -6.24 15.75
N TYR A 240 -31.21 -5.75 15.47
CA TYR A 240 -30.47 -6.06 14.24
C TYR A 240 -30.29 -7.58 14.03
N LEU A 241 -29.94 -8.32 15.08
CA LEU A 241 -29.71 -9.77 14.98
C LEU A 241 -31.01 -10.58 14.83
N VAL A 242 -32.15 -10.04 15.26
CA VAL A 242 -33.45 -10.72 15.16
C VAL A 242 -34.09 -10.46 13.79
N ASP A 243 -34.11 -9.21 13.34
CA ASP A 243 -34.87 -8.79 12.15
C ASP A 243 -33.99 -8.53 10.91
N GLY A 244 -32.66 -8.52 11.06
CA GLY A 244 -31.71 -8.32 9.97
C GLY A 244 -31.62 -6.89 9.44
N ARG A 245 -32.42 -5.95 9.96
CA ARG A 245 -32.36 -4.52 9.68
C ARG A 245 -32.87 -3.70 10.86
N ALA A 246 -32.07 -2.73 11.31
CA ALA A 246 -32.48 -1.69 12.24
C ALA A 246 -32.53 -0.34 11.49
N GLU A 247 -33.47 -0.22 10.55
CA GLU A 247 -33.61 0.96 9.67
C GLU A 247 -34.17 2.20 10.38
N HIS A 248 -34.77 2.05 11.57
CA HIS A 248 -35.58 3.13 12.18
C HIS A 248 -34.82 3.99 13.22
N ASP A 249 -33.64 3.56 13.68
CA ASP A 249 -32.88 4.30 14.70
C ASP A 249 -31.37 4.29 14.43
N VAL A 250 -31.01 4.97 13.34
CA VAL A 250 -29.62 5.09 12.88
C VAL A 250 -28.71 5.76 13.93
N GLY A 251 -29.26 6.62 14.78
CA GLY A 251 -28.51 7.37 15.81
C GLY A 251 -28.06 6.53 17.02
N HIS A 252 -28.66 5.36 17.22
CA HIS A 252 -28.29 4.40 18.26
C HIS A 252 -27.48 3.21 17.72
N SER A 253 -27.16 3.19 16.42
CA SER A 253 -26.27 2.16 15.90
C SER A 253 -24.87 2.31 16.51
N PRO A 254 -24.20 1.18 16.83
CA PRO A 254 -22.84 1.22 17.36
C PRO A 254 -21.91 2.04 16.46
N TYR A 255 -22.06 1.88 15.13
CA TYR A 255 -21.27 2.62 14.16
C TYR A 255 -21.40 4.14 14.32
N TRP A 256 -22.62 4.70 14.36
CA TRP A 256 -22.79 6.15 14.41
C TRP A 256 -22.38 6.75 15.76
N LYS A 257 -22.56 6.00 16.86
CA LYS A 257 -22.09 6.39 18.19
C LYS A 257 -20.57 6.41 18.31
N HIS A 258 -19.90 5.42 17.72
CA HIS A 258 -18.46 5.24 17.77
C HIS A 258 -17.79 5.48 16.41
N ARG A 259 -18.34 6.43 15.64
CA ARG A 259 -17.93 6.66 14.25
C ARG A 259 -16.45 6.96 14.13
N ARG A 260 -15.88 7.73 15.07
CA ARG A 260 -14.46 8.13 15.04
C ARG A 260 -13.56 6.94 15.35
N GLU A 261 -13.93 6.13 16.32
CA GLU A 261 -13.21 4.93 16.75
C GLU A 261 -13.21 3.89 15.62
N PHE A 262 -14.35 3.64 14.98
CA PHE A 262 -14.41 2.75 13.83
C PHE A 262 -13.72 3.31 12.58
N GLN A 263 -13.79 4.61 12.34
CA GLN A 263 -13.02 5.26 11.26
C GLN A 263 -11.51 5.20 11.50
N SER A 264 -11.05 5.08 12.75
CA SER A 264 -9.63 4.86 13.04
C SER A 264 -9.13 3.47 12.59
N LEU A 265 -10.05 2.51 12.43
CA LEU A 265 -9.75 1.19 11.88
C LEU A 265 -9.67 1.20 10.35
N LEU A 266 -10.14 2.26 9.68
CA LEU A 266 -9.97 2.41 8.24
C LEU A 266 -8.48 2.54 7.96
N VAL A 267 -7.95 1.52 7.31
CA VAL A 267 -6.59 1.58 6.80
C VAL A 267 -6.68 2.36 5.50
N TYR A 268 -6.27 3.63 5.57
CA TYR A 268 -6.03 4.39 4.36
C TYR A 268 -4.81 3.77 3.68
N ASP A 269 -4.98 3.28 2.45
CA ASP A 269 -3.90 2.77 1.59
C ASP A 269 -2.85 3.87 1.25
N THR A 270 -3.04 5.07 1.78
CA THR A 270 -2.18 6.22 1.59
C THR A 270 -1.73 6.77 2.94
N PRO A 271 -0.42 6.79 3.26
CA PRO A 271 0.07 7.76 4.22
C PRO A 271 -0.34 9.18 3.77
N PRO A 272 -0.49 10.14 4.69
CA PRO A 272 -1.00 11.49 4.40
C PRO A 272 -0.15 12.31 3.40
N PHE A 273 0.97 11.76 2.90
CA PHE A 273 1.74 12.32 1.80
C PHE A 273 1.75 11.34 0.62
N SER A 274 1.27 11.84 -0.52
CA SER A 274 0.99 11.15 -1.76
C SER A 274 2.20 10.45 -2.38
N LEU A 275 2.35 9.15 -2.14
CA LEU A 275 3.28 8.28 -2.89
C LEU A 275 2.87 8.02 -4.34
N LEU A 276 1.72 8.52 -4.81
CA LEU A 276 1.28 8.28 -6.18
C LEU A 276 2.11 9.10 -7.19
N VAL A 277 2.36 10.37 -6.90
CA VAL A 277 3.23 11.21 -7.75
C VAL A 277 4.68 10.76 -7.62
N VAL A 278 5.17 10.53 -6.39
CA VAL A 278 6.54 10.08 -6.14
C VAL A 278 6.81 8.72 -6.81
N ALA A 279 5.89 7.75 -6.73
CA ALA A 279 6.07 6.46 -7.39
C ALA A 279 6.05 6.57 -8.92
N ARG A 280 5.21 7.45 -9.48
CA ARG A 280 5.21 7.71 -10.94
C ARG A 280 6.50 8.37 -11.39
N VAL A 281 7.01 9.32 -10.62
CA VAL A 281 8.29 9.97 -10.87
C VAL A 281 9.44 8.97 -10.75
N LEU A 282 9.47 8.13 -9.71
CA LEU A 282 10.46 7.04 -9.55
C LEU A 282 10.43 6.06 -10.72
N GLN A 283 9.24 5.64 -11.19
CA GLN A 283 9.11 4.77 -12.37
C GLN A 283 9.68 5.43 -13.63
N LEU A 284 9.41 6.71 -13.85
CA LEU A 284 9.97 7.45 -14.98
C LEU A 284 11.48 7.62 -14.85
N LEU A 285 11.97 7.92 -13.64
CA LEU A 285 13.39 8.02 -13.32
C LEU A 285 14.13 6.71 -13.58
N GLU A 286 13.56 5.56 -13.19
CA GLU A 286 14.10 4.23 -13.46
C GLU A 286 14.26 3.99 -14.97
N VAL A 287 13.20 4.25 -15.76
CA VAL A 287 13.20 4.07 -17.21
C VAL A 287 14.23 4.99 -17.89
N VAL A 288 14.30 6.25 -17.45
CA VAL A 288 15.28 7.20 -18.01
C VAL A 288 16.70 6.83 -17.59
N ALA A 289 16.95 6.49 -16.32
CA ALA A 289 18.26 6.11 -15.82
C ALA A 289 18.81 4.87 -16.52
N THR A 290 17.96 3.86 -16.75
CA THR A 290 18.33 2.65 -17.49
C THR A 290 18.65 2.96 -18.96
N ALA A 291 17.82 3.75 -19.65
CA ALA A 291 18.08 4.17 -21.03
C ALA A 291 19.39 4.97 -21.17
N VAL A 292 19.64 5.90 -20.24
CA VAL A 292 20.86 6.71 -20.21
C VAL A 292 22.09 5.86 -19.89
N CYS A 293 21.97 4.89 -18.98
CA CYS A 293 23.04 3.94 -18.67
C CYS A 293 23.46 3.15 -19.93
N VAL A 294 22.50 2.62 -20.68
CA VAL A 294 22.76 1.92 -21.95
C VAL A 294 23.43 2.84 -22.98
N ALA A 295 22.97 4.09 -23.09
CA ALA A 295 23.56 5.08 -23.99
C ALA A 295 25.02 5.41 -23.61
N LEU A 296 25.32 5.60 -22.32
CA LEU A 296 26.67 5.86 -21.81
C LEU A 296 27.61 4.69 -22.05
N LEU A 297 27.15 3.46 -21.81
CA LEU A 297 27.94 2.26 -22.09
C LEU A 297 28.28 2.20 -23.58
N ARG A 298 27.27 2.33 -24.46
CA ARG A 298 27.48 2.33 -25.91
C ARG A 298 28.47 3.41 -26.35
N TRP A 299 28.38 4.60 -25.77
CA TRP A 299 29.34 5.68 -26.03
C TRP A 299 30.75 5.36 -25.54
N ALA A 300 30.90 4.83 -24.32
CA ALA A 300 32.20 4.44 -23.76
C ALA A 300 32.87 3.30 -24.54
N TRP A 301 32.07 2.40 -25.12
CA TRP A 301 32.53 1.36 -26.06
C TRP A 301 33.01 1.98 -27.38
N ALA A 302 32.24 2.90 -27.98
CA ALA A 302 32.62 3.58 -29.21
C ALA A 302 33.92 4.38 -29.06
N LEU A 303 34.07 5.13 -27.97
CA LEU A 303 35.32 5.82 -27.62
C LEU A 303 36.49 4.85 -27.42
N GLY A 304 36.22 3.62 -26.98
CA GLY A 304 37.21 2.56 -26.86
C GLY A 304 37.68 2.02 -28.20
N ALA A 305 36.76 1.78 -29.13
CA ALA A 305 37.07 1.31 -30.47
C ALA A 305 37.90 2.32 -31.26
N LEU A 306 37.58 3.61 -31.15
CA LEU A 306 38.34 4.69 -31.79
C LEU A 306 39.81 4.73 -31.34
N LYS A 307 40.07 4.47 -30.04
CA LYS A 307 41.44 4.39 -29.53
C LYS A 307 42.22 3.21 -30.13
N ILE A 308 41.56 2.08 -30.41
CA ILE A 308 42.21 0.91 -31.03
C ILE A 308 42.58 1.18 -32.49
N VAL A 309 41.72 1.91 -33.22
CA VAL A 309 41.96 2.26 -34.63
C VAL A 309 43.12 3.24 -34.79
N ASP A 310 43.30 4.20 -33.87
CA ASP A 310 44.43 5.15 -33.93
C ASP A 310 45.79 4.48 -33.71
N TYR A 311 45.88 3.52 -32.77
CA TYR A 311 47.12 2.75 -32.57
C TYR A 311 47.47 1.83 -33.76
N SER A 312 46.52 1.53 -34.63
CA SER A 312 46.74 0.71 -35.84
C SER A 312 47.33 1.51 -37.01
N LYS A 313 47.22 2.85 -37.01
CA LYS A 313 47.71 3.69 -38.12
C LYS A 313 49.22 3.89 -38.13
N ASP A 314 49.89 3.72 -36.98
CA ASP A 314 51.36 3.83 -36.87
C ASP A 314 52.08 2.48 -37.08
N LYS A 315 51.36 1.41 -37.46
CA LYS A 315 51.93 0.11 -37.85
C LYS A 315 51.44 -0.33 -39.22
N VAL A 316 51.80 0.44 -40.25
CA VAL A 316 51.83 -0.08 -41.62
C VAL A 316 53.22 0.22 -42.17
N ASP A 317 54.15 -0.70 -41.94
CA ASP A 317 55.39 -0.76 -42.71
C ASP A 317 55.02 -1.04 -44.17
N VAL A 318 55.14 -0.01 -45.00
CA VAL A 318 55.07 -0.13 -46.45
C VAL A 318 56.36 -0.79 -46.91
N VAL A 319 56.38 -2.12 -46.91
CA VAL A 319 57.40 -2.88 -47.66
C VAL A 319 57.09 -2.70 -49.15
N ARG A 320 57.76 -1.74 -49.78
CA ARG A 320 57.88 -1.63 -51.24
C ARG A 320 58.56 -2.90 -51.77
N TYR A 321 57.79 -3.82 -52.33
CA TYR A 321 58.31 -4.75 -53.34
C TYR A 321 58.15 -4.11 -54.72
N LEU A 322 59.20 -3.42 -55.15
CA LEU A 322 59.41 -2.98 -56.53
C LEU A 322 60.50 -3.87 -57.12
N GLY A 323 60.19 -4.51 -58.26
CA GLY A 323 61.18 -5.03 -59.21
C GLY A 323 61.61 -6.49 -59.02
N ASP A 324 61.02 -7.39 -59.82
CA ASP A 324 61.77 -8.16 -60.82
C ASP A 324 60.93 -9.32 -61.36
N VAL A 325 60.30 -9.11 -62.53
CA VAL A 325 59.98 -10.20 -63.45
C VAL A 325 60.37 -9.73 -64.86
N PRO A 326 61.35 -10.38 -65.51
CA PRO A 326 61.80 -10.00 -66.83
C PRO A 326 60.78 -10.41 -67.91
N ARG A 327 60.54 -9.50 -68.85
CA ARG A 327 59.95 -9.81 -70.16
C ARG A 327 61.07 -9.78 -71.20
N GLY A 328 61.19 -10.86 -71.98
CA GLY A 328 61.77 -10.77 -73.31
C GLY A 328 62.38 -12.07 -73.82
N GLY A 329 61.90 -12.52 -74.99
CA GLY A 329 62.61 -13.44 -75.89
C GLY A 329 61.93 -14.78 -76.05
#